data_AF-A0A5B7TFF1-F1
#
_entry.id   AF-A0A5B7TFF1-F1
#
_cell.length_a   1.000
_cell.length_b   1.000
_cell.length_c   1.000
_cell.angle_alpha   90.00
_cell.angle_beta   90.00
_cell.angle_gamma   90.00
#
_symmetry.space_group_name_H-M   'P 1'
#
loop_
_entity.id
_entity.type
_entity.pdbx_description
1 polymer ?
#
loop_
_entity_poly.entity_id
_entity_poly.type
_entity_poly.pdbx_seq_one_letter_code
_entity_poly.pdbx_strand_id
1 'polypeptide(L)' 'MLSNVDGVSLFFALFGSIIVYAAKYILKLFKIKEDDIKLIIIKLIGLVIACIGFFRILKIF' A
#
# COMPACT_ATOMS: atom_id res chain seq x y z
N MET A 1 26.85 -6.29 9.11
CA MET A 1 25.76 -6.96 8.37
C MET A 1 24.52 -6.07 8.37
N LEU A 2 24.74 -4.80 8.06
CA LEU A 2 23.82 -3.66 8.19
C LEU A 2 24.00 -2.87 6.88
N SER A 3 22.93 -2.29 6.36
CA SER A 3 22.86 -1.54 5.08
C SER A 3 22.68 -2.38 3.82
N ASN A 4 21.45 -2.87 3.63
CA ASN A 4 20.77 -2.85 2.33
C ASN A 4 19.30 -3.18 2.58
N VAL A 5 18.63 -2.33 3.36
CA VAL A 5 17.19 -2.18 3.10
C VAL A 5 17.18 -1.37 1.81
N ASP A 6 17.07 -2.05 0.67
CA ASP A 6 16.98 -1.41 -0.64
C ASP A 6 15.93 -0.30 -0.51
N GLY A 7 16.34 0.97 -0.71
CA GLY A 7 15.44 2.12 -0.55
C GLY A 7 14.15 1.97 -1.36
N VAL A 8 14.21 1.18 -2.43
CA VAL A 8 13.09 0.69 -3.23
C VAL A 8 12.05 -0.06 -2.40
N SER A 9 12.45 -1.01 -1.55
CA SER A 9 11.50 -1.78 -0.72
C SER A 9 10.83 -0.91 0.35
N LEU A 10 11.59 0.02 0.93
CA LEU A 10 11.07 1.00 1.89
C LEU A 10 10.08 1.97 1.20
N PHE A 11 10.38 2.37 -0.04
CA PHE A 11 9.49 3.14 -0.88
C PHE A 11 8.18 2.39 -1.17
N PHE A 12 8.24 1.11 -1.55
CA PHE A 12 7.05 0.29 -1.78
C PHE A 12 6.19 0.13 -0.53
N ALA A 13 6.80 -0.11 0.63
CA ALA A 13 6.09 -0.25 1.90
C ALA A 13 5.36 1.05 2.28
N LEU A 14 6.04 2.19 2.17
CA LEU A 14 5.44 3.51 2.45
C LEU A 14 4.34 3.85 1.43
N PHE A 15 4.61 3.63 0.15
CA PHE A 15 3.68 3.96 -0.94
C PHE A 15 2.40 3.13 -0.86
N GLY A 16 2.52 1.82 -0.60
CA GLY A 16 1.37 0.94 -0.37
C GLY A 16 0.55 1.38 0.85
N SER A 17 1.21 1.77 1.95
CA SER A 17 0.53 2.26 3.16
C SER A 17 -0.21 3.58 2.91
N ILE A 18 0.41 4.51 2.16
CA ILE A 18 -0.22 5.76 1.73
C ILE A 18 -1.46 5.46 0.89
N ILE A 19 -1.43 4.49 -0.04
CA ILE A 19 -2.60 4.12 -0.84
C ILE A 19 -3.73 3.57 0.03
N VAL A 20 -3.43 2.69 1.00
CA VAL A 20 -4.44 2.14 1.93
C VAL A 20 -5.13 3.26 2.73
N TYR A 21 -4.35 4.25 3.19
CA TYR A 21 -4.88 5.39 3.94
C TYR A 21 -5.62 6.39 3.05
N ALA A 22 -5.04 6.71 1.89
CA ALA A 22 -5.57 7.65 0.91
C ALA A 22 -6.79 7.10 0.19
N ALA A 23 -7.03 5.78 0.17
CA ALA A 23 -8.20 5.15 -0.44
C ALA A 23 -9.51 5.82 0.00
N LYS A 24 -9.63 6.13 1.31
CA LYS A 24 -10.81 6.79 1.86
C LYS A 24 -10.94 8.25 1.38
N TYR A 25 -9.81 8.95 1.25
CA TYR A 25 -9.78 10.33 0.75
C TYR A 25 -10.05 10.41 -0.75
N ILE A 26 -9.48 9.50 -1.55
CA ILE A 26 -9.66 9.44 -3.01
C ILE A 26 -11.11 9.16 -3.35
N LEU A 27 -11.75 8.19 -2.66
CA LEU A 27 -13.16 7.90 -2.87
C LEU A 27 -14.07 9.08 -2.50
N LYS A 28 -13.74 9.78 -1.41
CA LYS A 28 -14.45 11.00 -1.00
C LYS A 28 -14.28 12.14 -2.02
N LEU A 29 -13.08 12.30 -2.59
CA LEU A 29 -12.76 13.31 -3.61
C LEU A 29 -13.54 13.06 -4.91
N PHE A 30 -13.65 11.80 -5.32
CA PHE A 30 -14.33 11.42 -6.55
C PHE A 30 -15.86 11.40 -6.44
N LYS A 31 -16.46 11.70 -5.27
CA LYS A 31 -17.91 11.61 -5.04
C LYS A 31 -18.51 10.26 -5.50
N ILE A 32 -17.68 9.22 -5.55
CA ILE A 32 -18.12 7.87 -5.88
C ILE A 32 -18.98 7.45 -4.70
N LYS A 33 -20.24 7.10 -4.98
CA LYS A 33 -21.15 6.48 -4.01
C LYS A 33 -20.34 5.45 -3.25
N GLU A 34 -20.29 5.54 -1.92
CA GLU A 34 -19.51 4.65 -1.07
C GLU A 34 -20.08 3.23 -1.17
N ASP A 35 -19.77 2.56 -2.27
CA ASP A 35 -19.86 1.12 -2.38
C ASP A 35 -18.68 0.59 -1.57
N ASP A 36 -18.95 0.14 -0.35
CA ASP A 36 -17.95 -0.42 0.57
C ASP A 36 -17.02 -1.44 -0.11
N ILE A 37 -17.55 -2.16 -1.11
CA ILE A 37 -16.82 -3.10 -1.96
C ILE A 37 -15.66 -2.42 -2.71
N LYS A 38 -15.87 -1.25 -3.32
CA LYS A 38 -14.80 -0.51 -4.03
C LYS A 38 -13.73 -0.01 -3.07
N LEU A 39 -14.14 0.45 -1.88
CA LEU A 39 -13.21 0.88 -0.84
C LEU A 39 -12.35 -0.27 -0.32
N ILE A 40 -12.94 -1.45 -0.15
CA ILE A 40 -12.24 -2.67 0.21
C ILE A 40 -11.25 -3.08 -0.88
N ILE A 41 -11.65 -3.05 -2.16
CA ILE A 41 -10.76 -3.40 -3.28
C ILE A 41 -9.53 -2.49 -3.34
N ILE A 42 -9.72 -1.17 -3.23
CA ILE A 42 -8.59 -0.21 -3.29
C ILE A 42 -7.65 -0.41 -2.09
N LYS A 43 -8.20 -0.61 -0.89
CA LYS A 43 -7.39 -0.94 0.29
C LYS A 43 -6.64 -2.25 0.11
N LEU A 44 -7.27 -3.27 -0.47
CA LEU A 44 -6.62 -4.56 -0.72
C LEU A 44 -5.46 -4.42 -1.69
N ILE A 45 -5.61 -3.63 -2.77
CA ILE A 45 -4.54 -3.33 -3.72
C ILE A 45 -3.37 -2.62 -3.03
N GLY A 46 -3.64 -1.57 -2.24
CA GLY A 46 -2.61 -0.87 -1.47
C GLY A 46 -1.89 -1.80 -0.47
N LEU A 47 -2.64 -2.71 0.16
CA LEU A 47 -2.11 -3.68 1.11
C LEU A 47 -1.19 -4.70 0.43
N VAL A 48 -1.56 -5.20 -0.76
CA VAL A 48 -0.71 -6.11 -1.55
C VAL A 48 0.61 -5.44 -1.91
N ILE A 49 0.58 -4.17 -2.34
CA ILE A 49 1.78 -3.39 -2.67
C ILE A 49 2.67 -3.19 -1.43
N ALA A 50 2.06 -2.86 -0.28
CA ALA A 50 2.79 -2.73 0.98
C ALA A 50 3.41 -4.07 1.41
N CYS A 51 2.68 -5.18 1.27
CA CYS A 51 3.17 -6.52 1.55
C CYS A 51 4.35 -6.91 0.67
N ILE A 52 4.32 -6.59 -0.63
CA ILE A 52 5.46 -6.85 -1.53
C ILE A 52 6.71 -6.10 -1.05
N GLY A 53 6.56 -4.83 -0.66
CA GLY A 53 7.65 -4.06 -0.04
C GLY A 53 8.15 -4.73 1.24
N PHE A 54 7.24 -5.16 2.11
CA PHE A 54 7.57 -5.79 3.38
C PHE A 54 8.25 -7.16 3.22
N PHE A 55 7.79 -7.98 2.29
CA PHE A 55 8.38 -9.30 1.98
C PHE A 55 9.83 -9.15 1.50
N ARG A 56 10.08 -8.11 0.71
CA ARG A 56 11.40 -7.76 0.18
C ARG A 56 12.33 -7.19 1.27
N ILE A 57 11.78 -6.42 2.24
CA ILE A 57 12.52 -5.96 3.43
C ILE A 57 12.89 -7.14 4.34
N LEU A 58 11.97 -8.07 4.53
CA LEU A 58 12.17 -9.27 5.36
C LEU A 58 13.15 -10.28 4.75
N LYS A 59 13.68 -10.04 3.53
CA LYS A 59 14.67 -10.91 2.89
C LYS A 59 14.20 -12.37 2.80
N ILE A 60 12.89 -12.58 2.68
CA ILE A 60 12.29 -13.91 2.48
C ILE A 60 12.55 -14.43 1.04
N PHE A 61 13.29 -13.67 0.23
CA PHE A 61 13.78 -14.05 -1.08
C PHE A 61 15.21 -13.53 -1.32
#